data_AF-A0A2N1PN37-F1
#
_entry.id   AF-A0A2N1PN37-F1
#
_cell.length_a   1.000
_cell.length_b   1.000
_cell.length_c   1.000
_cell.angle_alpha   90.00
_cell.angle_beta   90.00
_cell.angle_gamma   90.00
#
_symmetry.space_group_name_H-M   'P 1'
#
loop_
_entity.id
_entity.type
_entity.pdbx_description
1 polymer ?
#
loop_
_entity_poly.entity_id
_entity_poly.type
_entity_poly.pdbx_seq_one_letter_code
_entity_poly.pdbx_strand_id
1 'polypeptide(L)'
;MAEGDISFFTFFLIWLFLGVPTANKGFTIFQEEFINFDKAEKKKIVNDSSKQIPLDLKYYEAKILKTASKFNGKVTPAELAAELKLSKDSARQLLDRMAEQDSASLHVTDSGDVFYKIFGFDVDKNESEAF
;
A
#
# COMPACT_ATOMS: atom_id res chain seq x y z
N MET A 1 15.19 42.94 -30.40
CA MET A 1 14.46 41.87 -31.09
C MET A 1 13.93 40.97 -29.98
N ALA A 2 12.63 41.08 -29.77
CA ALA A 2 11.92 40.64 -28.58
C ALA A 2 11.38 39.21 -28.77
N GLU A 3 10.86 38.67 -27.66
CA GLU A 3 9.89 37.56 -27.58
C GLU A 3 10.49 36.15 -27.76
N GLY A 4 10.20 35.16 -26.92
CA GLY A 4 9.20 35.11 -25.86
C GLY A 4 9.42 33.87 -24.99
N ASP A 5 9.45 34.14 -23.70
CA ASP A 5 8.99 33.26 -22.63
C ASP A 5 7.57 32.75 -22.90
N ILE A 6 7.19 31.69 -22.17
CA ILE A 6 5.81 31.19 -21.94
C ILE A 6 5.40 29.90 -22.68
N SER A 7 5.02 28.94 -21.83
CA SER A 7 4.05 27.86 -22.04
C SER A 7 4.54 26.49 -22.52
N PHE A 8 5.28 25.80 -21.66
CA PHE A 8 5.12 24.34 -21.52
C PHE A 8 3.77 23.94 -20.88
N PHE A 9 2.99 24.93 -20.42
CA PHE A 9 1.72 24.76 -19.70
C PHE A 9 0.49 24.55 -20.60
N THR A 10 0.63 24.49 -21.93
CA THR A 10 -0.51 24.40 -22.87
C THR A 10 -0.68 23.06 -23.58
N PHE A 11 0.26 22.12 -23.47
CA PHE A 11 0.09 20.80 -24.09
C PHE A 11 -0.80 19.83 -23.30
N PHE A 12 -1.18 20.17 -22.06
CA PHE A 12 -1.96 19.28 -21.20
C PHE A 12 -3.49 19.41 -21.36
N LEU A 13 -3.99 20.30 -22.22
CA LEU A 13 -5.41 20.62 -22.34
C LEU A 13 -6.09 20.21 -23.66
N ILE A 14 -5.39 19.56 -24.60
CA ILE A 14 -5.94 19.26 -25.94
C ILE A 14 -6.22 17.76 -26.18
N TRP A 15 -5.92 16.87 -25.24
CA TRP A 15 -6.13 15.41 -25.41
C TRP A 15 -7.33 14.84 -24.64
N LEU A 16 -8.28 15.68 -24.23
CA LEU A 16 -9.47 15.24 -23.48
C LEU A 16 -10.74 15.07 -24.32
N PHE A 17 -10.71 15.25 -25.65
CA PHE A 17 -11.97 15.42 -26.41
C PHE A 17 -12.12 14.77 -27.80
N LEU A 18 -11.35 13.72 -28.14
CA LEU A 18 -11.65 12.95 -29.35
C LEU A 18 -11.81 11.47 -29.03
N GLY A 19 -13.08 11.09 -28.84
CA GLY A 19 -13.51 9.72 -28.72
C GLY A 19 -13.13 8.89 -29.94
N VAL A 20 -12.68 7.66 -29.66
CA VAL A 20 -12.66 6.58 -30.63
C VAL A 20 -13.77 5.61 -30.24
N PRO A 21 -14.84 5.48 -31.05
CA PRO A 21 -15.82 4.42 -30.88
C PRO A 21 -15.37 3.22 -31.73
N THR A 22 -15.16 2.06 -31.10
CA THR A 22 -15.18 0.77 -31.80
C THR A 22 -15.98 -0.25 -31.00
N ALA A 23 -17.25 -0.35 -31.37
CA ALA A 23 -18.06 -1.53 -31.11
C ALA A 23 -17.46 -2.72 -31.89
N ASN A 24 -17.21 -3.88 -31.25
CA ASN A 24 -18.15 -5.01 -31.25
C ASN A 24 -17.45 -6.31 -30.78
N LYS A 25 -18.17 -7.05 -29.92
CA LYS A 25 -18.19 -8.51 -29.73
C LYS A 25 -16.92 -9.21 -29.20
N GLY A 26 -16.98 -9.52 -27.90
CA GLY A 26 -16.54 -10.84 -27.41
C GLY A 26 -15.53 -10.83 -26.28
N PHE A 27 -15.87 -10.29 -25.11
CA PHE A 27 -15.23 -10.73 -23.86
C PHE A 27 -16.14 -10.53 -22.65
N THR A 28 -17.13 -11.42 -22.55
CA THR A 28 -17.79 -11.73 -21.28
C THR A 28 -16.88 -12.69 -20.52
N ILE A 29 -16.41 -12.29 -19.32
CA ILE A 29 -16.25 -13.07 -18.08
C ILE A 29 -15.43 -12.18 -17.12
N PHE A 30 -16.10 -11.49 -16.20
CA PHE A 30 -15.90 -11.67 -14.75
C PHE A 30 -16.96 -10.85 -14.02
N GLN A 31 -17.76 -11.56 -13.22
CA GLN A 31 -18.85 -11.01 -12.41
C GLN A 31 -18.33 -9.98 -11.40
N GLU A 32 -18.87 -8.77 -11.50
CA GLU A 32 -19.04 -7.88 -10.36
C GLU A 32 -20.17 -8.44 -9.49
N GLU A 33 -19.82 -9.33 -8.56
CA GLU A 33 -20.64 -9.60 -7.39
C GLU A 33 -20.35 -8.50 -6.36
N PHE A 34 -20.79 -7.27 -6.65
CA PHE A 34 -20.83 -6.23 -5.64
C PHE A 34 -21.90 -6.59 -4.63
N ILE A 35 -21.43 -6.97 -3.45
CA ILE A 35 -22.21 -7.23 -2.26
C ILE A 35 -23.12 -6.03 -1.98
N ASN A 36 -24.41 -6.31 -1.88
CA ASN A 36 -25.49 -5.41 -1.46
C ASN A 36 -25.07 -4.50 -0.31
N PHE A 37 -24.96 -3.20 -0.58
CA PHE A 37 -25.03 -2.16 0.44
C PHE A 37 -26.49 -1.86 0.73
N ASP A 38 -27.12 -2.71 1.54
CA ASP A 38 -28.40 -2.39 2.14
C ASP A 38 -28.21 -1.43 3.32
N LYS A 39 -29.07 -0.41 3.31
CA LYS A 39 -29.61 0.32 4.46
C LYS A 39 -28.83 1.49 5.06
N ALA A 40 -29.34 2.67 4.70
CA ALA A 40 -29.31 3.86 5.51
C ALA A 40 -30.06 3.66 6.84
N GLU A 41 -29.40 3.95 7.96
CA GLU A 41 -30.06 4.51 9.14
C GLU A 41 -29.13 5.53 9.83
N LYS A 42 -29.59 6.78 9.90
CA LYS A 42 -29.07 7.82 10.78
C LYS A 42 -29.25 7.38 12.23
N LYS A 43 -28.16 7.07 12.95
CA LYS A 43 -28.10 7.20 14.40
C LYS A 43 -26.80 7.85 14.84
N LYS A 44 -26.98 9.03 15.44
CA LYS A 44 -25.99 9.81 16.17
C LYS A 44 -25.52 9.00 17.38
N ILE A 45 -24.33 8.40 17.32
CA ILE A 45 -23.59 7.91 18.50
C ILE A 45 -22.11 8.20 18.26
N VAL A 46 -21.60 9.17 19.00
CA VAL A 46 -20.20 9.26 19.38
C VAL A 46 -19.89 7.98 20.16
N ASN A 47 -19.14 7.05 19.59
CA ASN A 47 -18.49 6.01 20.38
C ASN A 47 -17.28 5.46 19.62
N ASP A 48 -16.11 5.91 20.09
CA ASP A 48 -14.86 5.17 20.17
C ASP A 48 -14.95 3.73 19.64
N SER A 49 -14.79 3.58 18.32
CA SER A 49 -14.62 2.30 17.67
C SER A 49 -13.17 2.17 17.26
N SER A 50 -12.29 2.31 18.24
CA SER A 50 -11.12 1.45 18.35
C SER A 50 -11.60 -0.01 18.39
N LYS A 51 -12.02 -0.52 17.22
CA LYS A 51 -12.24 -1.95 16.99
C LYS A 51 -10.86 -2.57 17.16
N GLN A 52 -10.55 -2.91 18.42
CA GLN A 52 -9.48 -3.79 18.80
C GLN A 52 -9.75 -5.05 18.01
N ILE A 53 -9.05 -5.21 16.89
CA ILE A 53 -9.04 -6.48 16.20
C ILE A 53 -8.36 -7.41 17.21
N PRO A 54 -9.04 -8.44 17.74
CA PRO A 54 -8.35 -9.50 18.46
C PRO A 54 -7.65 -10.34 17.38
N LEU A 55 -6.70 -9.71 16.69
CA LEU A 55 -5.75 -10.37 15.82
C LEU A 55 -4.98 -11.26 16.77
N ASP A 56 -5.03 -12.56 16.54
CA ASP A 56 -4.03 -13.47 17.06
C ASP A 56 -2.67 -12.94 16.57
N LEU A 57 -2.04 -12.06 17.37
CA LEU A 57 -0.89 -11.28 16.96
C LEU A 57 0.21 -12.22 16.47
N LYS A 58 0.34 -13.37 17.12
CA LYS A 58 1.28 -14.43 16.77
C LYS A 58 1.05 -14.99 15.36
N TYR A 59 -0.21 -15.16 14.94
CA TYR A 59 -0.53 -15.62 13.59
C TYR A 59 -0.08 -14.60 12.54
N TYR A 60 -0.32 -13.30 12.80
CA TYR A 60 0.07 -12.23 11.89
C TYR A 60 1.56 -11.97 11.87
N GLU A 61 2.23 -12.00 13.03
CA GLU A 61 3.69 -11.92 13.15
C GLU A 61 4.37 -13.00 12.32
N ALA A 62 3.95 -14.26 12.45
CA ALA A 62 4.52 -15.36 11.68
C ALA A 62 4.39 -15.13 10.17
N LYS A 63 3.26 -14.58 9.72
CA LYS A 63 3.06 -14.21 8.32
C LYS A 63 3.93 -13.01 7.91
N ILE A 64 4.04 -11.98 8.75
CA ILE A 64 4.87 -10.81 8.49
C ILE A 64 6.34 -11.22 8.36
N LEU A 65 6.85 -12.07 9.26
CA LEU A 65 8.20 -12.61 9.18
C LEU A 65 8.43 -13.42 7.90
N LYS A 66 7.43 -14.21 7.47
CA LYS A 66 7.48 -14.94 6.19
C LYS A 66 7.48 -13.99 4.98
N THR A 67 6.77 -12.87 5.05
CA THR A 67 6.83 -11.85 4.01
C THR A 67 8.19 -11.18 4.02
N ALA A 68 8.68 -10.77 5.19
CA ALA A 68 9.99 -10.15 5.38
C ALA A 68 11.14 -11.03 4.87
N SER A 69 11.06 -12.35 5.05
CA SER A 69 12.08 -13.28 4.53
C SER A 69 12.17 -13.28 3.00
N LYS A 70 11.07 -12.98 2.29
CA LYS A 70 11.07 -12.87 0.82
C LYS A 70 11.72 -11.56 0.34
N PHE A 71 11.64 -10.51 1.16
CA PHE A 71 12.04 -9.15 0.81
C PHE A 71 13.26 -8.68 1.62
N ASN A 72 14.14 -9.60 2.04
CA ASN A 72 15.38 -9.30 2.76
C ASN A 72 15.16 -8.42 4.01
N GLY A 73 14.12 -8.74 4.78
CA GLY A 73 13.79 -8.03 6.01
C GLY A 73 13.03 -6.72 5.81
N LYS A 74 12.80 -6.26 4.57
CA LYS A 74 12.05 -5.04 4.30
C LYS A 74 10.62 -5.35 3.93
N VAL A 75 9.65 -4.65 4.51
CA VAL A 75 8.23 -4.86 4.21
C VAL A 75 7.53 -3.51 4.13
N THR A 76 6.79 -3.28 3.04
CA THR A 76 5.89 -2.13 2.92
C THR A 76 4.47 -2.51 3.36
N PRO A 77 3.65 -1.53 3.80
CA PRO A 77 2.24 -1.78 4.10
C PRO A 77 1.45 -2.34 2.90
N ALA A 78 1.83 -1.95 1.68
CA ALA A 78 1.17 -2.40 0.46
C ALA A 78 1.45 -3.89 0.16
N GLU A 79 2.71 -4.31 0.27
CA GLU A 79 3.11 -5.72 0.10
C GLU A 79 2.43 -6.61 1.15
N LEU A 80 2.41 -6.15 2.41
CA LEU A 80 1.78 -6.89 3.48
C LEU A 80 0.27 -7.00 3.30
N ALA A 81 -0.39 -5.91 2.90
CA ALA A 81 -1.82 -5.89 2.61
C ALA A 81 -2.18 -6.88 1.49
N ALA A 82 -1.37 -6.93 0.43
CA ALA A 82 -1.57 -7.85 -0.68
C ALA A 82 -1.43 -9.32 -0.25
N GLU A 83 -0.39 -9.66 0.52
CA GLU A 83 -0.13 -11.03 0.96
C GLU A 83 -1.20 -11.53 1.97
N LEU A 84 -1.67 -10.65 2.85
CA LEU A 84 -2.62 -10.98 3.91
C LEU A 84 -4.09 -10.75 3.54
N LYS A 85 -4.36 -10.17 2.36
CA LYS A 85 -5.70 -9.72 1.94
C LYS A 85 -6.34 -8.79 2.97
N LEU A 86 -5.56 -7.88 3.52
CA LEU A 86 -5.99 -6.86 4.48
C LEU A 86 -6.12 -5.50 3.79
N SER A 87 -6.79 -4.55 4.46
CA SER A 87 -6.71 -3.15 4.06
C SER A 87 -5.30 -2.62 4.32
N LYS A 88 -4.89 -1.60 3.54
CA LYS A 88 -3.60 -0.93 3.70
C LYS A 88 -3.43 -0.35 5.10
N ASP A 89 -4.49 0.21 5.69
CA ASP A 89 -4.47 0.79 7.02
C ASP A 89 -4.29 -0.27 8.12
N SER A 90 -4.96 -1.42 7.99
CA SER A 90 -4.77 -2.53 8.94
C SER A 90 -3.38 -3.14 8.85
N ALA A 91 -2.83 -3.27 7.64
CA ALA A 91 -1.44 -3.72 7.44
C ALA A 91 -0.44 -2.74 8.06
N ARG A 92 -0.67 -1.43 7.90
CA ARG A 92 0.15 -0.40 8.53
C ARG A 92 0.10 -0.48 10.06
N GLN A 93 -1.09 -0.58 10.64
CA GLN A 93 -1.25 -0.71 12.10
C GLN A 93 -0.53 -1.95 12.66
N LEU A 94 -0.52 -3.07 11.93
CA LEU A 94 0.22 -4.27 12.32
C LEU A 94 1.74 -4.01 12.35
N LEU A 95 2.27 -3.35 11.33
CA LEU A 95 3.69 -3.02 11.25
C LEU A 95 4.09 -1.96 12.29
N ASP A 96 3.22 -0.98 12.55
CA ASP A 96 3.42 0.02 13.61
C ASP A 96 3.51 -0.65 14.99
N ARG A 97 2.63 -1.61 15.30
CA ARG A 97 2.72 -2.39 16.55
C ARG A 97 4.02 -3.17 16.67
N MET A 98 4.49 -3.78 15.58
CA MET A 98 5.79 -4.47 15.61
C MET A 98 6.95 -3.49 15.84
N ALA A 99 6.85 -2.27 15.33
CA ALA A 99 7.83 -1.23 15.59
C ALA A 99 7.79 -0.75 17.05
N GLU A 100 6.59 -0.60 17.63
CA GLU A 100 6.41 -0.29 19.05
C GLU A 100 6.97 -1.37 19.98
N GLN A 101 7.06 -2.61 19.51
CA GLN A 101 7.63 -3.76 20.23
C GLN A 101 9.13 -3.97 19.95
N ASP A 102 9.82 -2.98 19.38
CA ASP A 102 11.24 -3.07 19.00
C ASP A 102 11.58 -4.27 18.10
N SER A 103 10.59 -4.80 17.37
CA SER A 103 10.74 -5.92 16.43
C SER A 103 10.92 -5.44 14.98
N ALA A 104 10.63 -4.16 14.73
CA ALA A 104 10.81 -3.51 13.43
C ALA A 104 11.23 -2.05 13.60
N SER A 105 11.79 -1.47 12.55
CA SER A 105 12.10 -0.04 12.46
C SER A 105 11.43 0.57 11.23
N LEU A 106 10.79 1.72 11.40
CA LEU A 106 10.21 2.49 10.31
C LEU A 106 11.30 3.29 9.59
N HIS A 107 11.34 3.18 8.27
CA HIS A 107 12.24 3.95 7.43
C HIS A 107 11.45 4.68 6.32
N VAL A 108 11.89 5.89 6.03
CA VAL A 108 11.39 6.70 4.92
C VAL A 108 12.56 6.94 3.98
N THR A 109 12.37 6.65 2.70
CA THR A 109 13.38 6.92 1.66
C THR A 109 13.39 8.40 1.29
N ASP A 110 14.45 8.85 0.60
CA ASP A 110 14.53 10.22 0.06
C ASP A 110 13.42 10.52 -0.97
N SER A 111 12.84 9.49 -1.57
CA SER A 111 11.70 9.58 -2.50
C SER A 111 10.35 9.68 -1.77
N GLY A 112 10.33 9.55 -0.44
CA GLY A 112 9.11 9.59 0.38
C GLY A 112 8.41 8.23 0.55
N ASP A 113 9.04 7.14 0.10
CA ASP A 113 8.48 5.80 0.28
C ASP A 113 8.71 5.31 1.70
N VAL A 114 7.71 4.63 2.25
CA VAL A 114 7.72 4.15 3.63
C VAL A 114 7.84 2.63 3.66
N PHE A 115 8.84 2.12 4.36
CA PHE A 115 9.03 0.68 4.58
C PHE A 115 9.46 0.39 6.02
N TYR A 116 9.19 -0.83 6.47
CA TYR A 116 9.58 -1.31 7.79
C TYR A 116 10.71 -2.33 7.61
N LYS A 117 11.81 -2.14 8.34
CA LYS A 117 12.90 -3.12 8.43
C LYS A 117 12.67 -3.98 9.66
N ILE A 118 12.44 -5.28 9.47
CA ILE A 118 12.30 -6.26 10.56
C ILE A 118 13.70 -6.66 11.04
N PHE A 119 13.93 -6.63 12.35
CA PHE A 119 15.20 -7.07 12.93
C PHE A 119 15.39 -8.60 12.79
N GLY A 120 16.64 -9.05 12.80
CA GLY A 120 17.00 -10.45 12.59
C GLY A 120 17.10 -10.87 11.12
N PHE A 121 16.77 -9.96 10.20
CA PHE A 121 17.04 -10.07 8.77
C PHE A 121 18.09 -9.02 8.36
N ASP A 122 19.25 -9.04 9.01
CA ASP A 122 20.40 -8.29 8.54
C ASP A 122 21.08 -9.09 7.43
N VAL A 123 20.82 -8.67 6.19
CA VAL A 123 21.64 -9.11 5.06
C VAL A 123 22.92 -8.30 5.14
N ASP A 124 23.96 -8.90 5.70
CA ASP A 124 25.32 -8.37 5.65
C ASP A 124 25.69 -8.13 4.19
N LYS A 125 25.53 -6.88 3.72
CA LYS A 125 26.05 -6.42 2.43
C LYS A 125 27.50 -5.97 2.58
N ASN A 126 28.32 -6.75 3.27
CA ASN A 126 29.76 -6.52 3.41
C ASN A 126 30.56 -7.48 2.53
N GLU A 127 30.25 -7.54 1.23
CA GLU A 127 31.08 -8.18 0.20
C GLU A 127 31.27 -7.30 -1.04
N SER A 128 31.43 -5.97 -0.87
CA SER A 128 31.79 -5.11 -2.01
C SER A 128 32.81 -4.01 -1.70
N GLU A 129 33.56 -4.10 -0.60
CA GLU A 129 34.76 -3.26 -0.35
C GLU A 129 36.02 -4.10 -0.12
N ALA A 130 36.11 -5.26 -0.78
CA ALA A 130 37.39 -5.93 -1.00
C ALA A 130 37.58 -6.03 -2.51
N PHE A 131 38.44 -5.16 -3.05
CA PHE A 131 39.39 -5.34 -4.17
C PHE A 131 39.71 -4.00 -4.85
#